data_AF-A0A537FCJ7-F1
#
_entry.id   AF-A0A537FCJ7-F1
#
_cell.length_a   1.000
_cell.length_b   1.000
_cell.length_c   1.000
_cell.angle_alpha   90.00
_cell.angle_beta   90.00
_cell.angle_gamma   90.00
#
_symmetry.space_group_name_H-M   'P 1'
#
loop_
_entity.id
_entity.type
_entity.pdbx_description
1 polymer ?
#
loop_
_entity_poly.entity_id
_entity_poly.type
_entity_poly.pdbx_seq_one_letter_code
_entity_poly.pdbx_strand_id
1 'polypeptide(L)'
;MPTCDKCGTNHSPGDKFCTNCGNPFVEGPSPPHEATLPPLPQQTVEPPRCSKCGKGISQSSRFCPWCGNIVTPETPPATPPTTASPLPAAAAPQTPTSPVYYPPTYYPSPPPSHRPYTVAIAVLLVAVVLLSGFVANIEFFHFGIPTPPRNPYSVMTTRESQNWSGFVLQSLSGSVTDVKGTWTIPQIDCASISGQSYAAQWVGIDGAGGSNTVEQAGTEYDCSNGVSSVFAWYEWYPARGRLLRQPGAHAGDVVTVEVSWDGRQFTASINDATQGWTYAWTNSTIGSIATRSTAEWVVEAPSVSGSIASLTNFNKLYFSKSYATNSGATGPMGSFSLDEVTMVDTSGSMKARPVLPLWNDGTSFSVWWLKAGP
;
A
#
# COMPACT_ATOMS: atom_id res chain seq x y z
N MET A 1 3.93 11.04 36.97
CA MET A 1 4.78 12.24 36.84
C MET A 1 6.02 12.00 37.69
N PRO A 2 7.24 12.29 37.20
CA PRO A 2 8.43 12.11 38.01
C PRO A 2 8.40 13.07 39.23
N THR A 3 8.90 12.58 40.37
CA THR A 3 8.86 13.26 41.67
C THR A 3 10.27 13.49 42.19
N CYS A 4 10.52 14.62 42.84
CA CYS A 4 11.83 14.90 43.42
C CYS A 4 12.14 14.00 44.61
N ASP A 5 13.28 13.30 44.57
CA ASP A 5 13.69 12.34 45.61
C ASP A 5 13.95 12.97 46.99
N LYS A 6 14.12 14.30 47.06
CA LYS A 6 14.37 15.02 48.31
C LYS A 6 13.11 15.52 49.01
N CYS A 7 12.08 15.92 48.27
CA CYS A 7 10.89 16.56 48.86
C CYS A 7 9.55 16.03 48.34
N GLY A 8 9.56 15.08 47.41
CA GLY A 8 8.37 14.42 46.87
C GLY A 8 7.51 15.27 45.93
N THR A 9 7.94 16.47 45.54
CA THR A 9 7.17 17.34 44.65
C THR A 9 7.27 16.86 43.20
N ASN A 10 6.15 16.85 42.48
CA ASN A 10 6.09 16.52 41.04
C ASN A 10 6.87 17.55 40.21
N HIS A 11 7.54 17.09 39.15
CA HIS A 11 8.21 17.95 38.17
C HIS A 11 8.01 17.44 36.73
N SER A 12 8.39 18.27 35.76
CA SER A 12 8.28 17.95 34.34
C SER A 12 9.54 17.20 33.85
N PRO A 13 9.43 16.31 32.85
CA PRO A 13 10.61 15.71 32.21
C PRO A 13 11.47 16.79 31.54
N GLY A 14 12.76 16.85 31.89
CA GLY A 14 13.72 17.83 31.36
C GLY A 14 14.07 19.00 32.31
N ASP A 15 13.42 19.09 33.47
CA ASP A 15 13.80 20.07 34.51
C ASP A 15 15.20 19.74 35.07
N LYS A 16 16.04 20.77 35.28
CA LYS A 16 17.42 20.62 35.81
C LYS A 16 17.51 20.73 37.34
N PHE A 17 16.51 21.34 37.98
CA PHE A 17 16.45 21.57 39.42
C PHE A 17 15.00 21.49 39.92
N CYS A 18 14.79 21.03 41.15
CA CYS A 18 13.48 21.07 41.80
C CYS A 18 13.10 22.51 42.17
N THR A 19 11.97 23.00 41.67
CA THR A 19 11.48 24.37 41.92
C THR A 19 11.04 24.63 43.36
N ASN A 20 10.81 23.58 44.16
CA ASN A 20 10.35 23.71 45.53
C ASN A 20 11.50 23.71 46.56
N CYS A 21 12.50 22.83 46.39
CA CYS A 21 13.61 22.69 47.36
C CYS A 21 14.99 23.00 46.79
N GLY A 22 15.10 23.34 45.50
CA GLY A 22 16.36 23.68 44.84
C GLY A 22 17.29 22.50 44.58
N ASN A 23 16.88 21.26 44.88
CA ASN A 23 17.72 20.09 44.68
C ASN A 23 17.97 19.85 43.18
N PRO A 24 19.23 19.75 42.71
CA PRO A 24 19.54 19.45 41.32
C PRO A 24 19.12 18.02 40.98
N PHE A 25 18.56 17.83 39.78
CA PHE A 25 18.33 16.50 39.23
C PHE A 25 19.63 16.03 38.58
N VAL A 26 20.23 14.97 39.11
CA VAL A 26 21.48 14.43 38.59
C VAL A 26 21.13 13.52 37.41
N GLU A 27 21.50 13.93 36.19
CA GLU A 27 21.45 13.05 35.04
C GLU A 27 22.37 11.84 35.31
N GLY A 28 21.79 10.64 35.34
CA GLY A 28 22.57 9.41 35.42
C GLY A 28 23.46 9.25 34.18
N PRO A 29 24.63 8.60 34.30
CA PRO A 29 25.55 8.42 33.19
C PRO A 29 24.91 7.59 32.08
N SER A 30 25.14 8.01 30.82
CA SER A 30 24.93 7.19 29.63
C SER A 30 25.70 5.86 29.77
N PRO A 31 25.19 4.71 29.29
CA PRO A 31 25.89 3.43 29.44
C PRO A 31 27.30 3.45 28.83
N PRO A 32 28.31 2.85 29.49
CA PRO A 32 29.69 2.82 29.01
C PRO A 32 29.94 1.80 27.89
N HIS A 33 30.91 2.16 27.05
CA HIS A 33 31.51 1.38 25.97
C HIS A 33 31.99 -0.01 26.40
N GLU A 34 31.59 -1.04 25.64
CA GLU A 34 32.28 -2.33 25.60
C GLU A 34 33.41 -2.26 24.55
N ALA A 35 34.61 -2.72 24.93
CA ALA A 35 35.81 -2.63 24.11
C ALA A 35 35.77 -3.65 22.97
N THR A 36 35.48 -3.18 21.76
CA THR A 36 35.62 -3.95 20.53
C THR A 36 37.08 -3.94 20.06
N LEU A 37 37.57 -5.10 19.62
CA LEU A 37 38.84 -5.35 18.92
C LEU A 37 39.19 -4.26 17.87
N PRO A 38 40.48 -4.06 17.53
CA PRO A 38 40.88 -3.11 16.49
C PRO A 38 40.10 -3.41 15.18
N PRO A 39 39.52 -2.41 14.53
CA PRO A 39 38.73 -2.63 13.34
C PRO A 39 39.64 -3.16 12.23
N LEU A 40 39.28 -4.34 11.70
CA LEU A 40 39.68 -4.75 10.35
C LEU A 40 39.36 -3.59 9.39
N PRO A 41 40.19 -3.34 8.36
CA PRO A 41 39.96 -2.24 7.43
C PRO A 41 38.57 -2.38 6.81
N GLN A 42 37.64 -1.50 7.20
CA GLN A 42 36.33 -1.42 6.59
C GLN A 42 36.50 -0.88 5.17
N GLN A 43 36.36 -1.76 4.18
CA GLN A 43 36.02 -1.33 2.84
C GLN A 43 34.68 -0.60 2.92
N THR A 44 34.70 0.71 2.69
CA THR A 44 33.50 1.50 2.44
C THR A 44 32.90 1.00 1.12
N VAL A 45 31.96 0.05 1.19
CA VAL A 45 31.20 -0.36 0.01
C VAL A 45 30.25 0.79 -0.29
N GLU A 46 30.61 1.58 -1.30
CA GLU A 46 29.75 2.64 -1.84
C GLU A 46 28.38 2.03 -2.21
N PRO A 47 27.25 2.67 -1.84
CA PRO A 47 25.94 2.11 -2.13
C PRO A 47 25.78 1.88 -3.65
N PRO A 48 25.20 0.75 -4.07
CA PRO A 48 25.08 0.44 -5.50
C PRO A 48 24.34 1.56 -6.22
N ARG A 49 24.83 1.89 -7.42
CA ARG A 49 24.22 2.91 -8.28
C ARG A 49 23.48 2.24 -9.42
N CYS A 50 22.37 2.84 -9.84
CA CYS A 50 21.66 2.38 -11.03
C CYS A 50 22.55 2.51 -12.27
N SER A 51 22.72 1.43 -13.03
CA SER A 51 23.52 1.41 -14.27
C SER A 51 23.03 2.35 -15.36
N LYS A 52 21.73 2.71 -15.34
CA LYS A 52 21.12 3.58 -16.35
C LYS A 52 21.15 5.07 -16.00
N CYS A 53 21.01 5.42 -14.71
CA CYS A 53 20.87 6.84 -14.31
C CYS A 53 21.84 7.30 -13.22
N GLY A 54 22.73 6.41 -12.74
CA GLY A 54 23.81 6.74 -11.80
C GLY A 54 23.37 7.12 -10.38
N LYS A 55 22.07 7.14 -10.07
CA LYS A 55 21.56 7.46 -8.73
C LYS A 55 21.70 6.27 -7.79
N GLY A 56 21.97 6.55 -6.52
CA GLY A 56 22.08 5.53 -5.48
C GLY A 56 20.77 4.77 -5.29
N ILE A 57 20.88 3.45 -5.13
CA ILE A 57 19.78 2.53 -4.89
C ILE A 57 20.09 1.66 -3.66
N SER A 58 19.06 1.10 -3.04
CA SER A 58 19.24 0.18 -1.91
C SER A 58 19.81 -1.16 -2.40
N GLN A 59 20.60 -1.83 -1.56
CA GLN A 59 21.26 -3.12 -1.88
C GLN A 59 20.27 -4.24 -2.27
N SER A 60 18.99 -4.11 -1.93
CA SER A 60 17.93 -5.08 -2.24
C SER A 60 16.89 -4.57 -3.26
N SER A 61 17.11 -3.40 -3.87
CA SER A 61 16.18 -2.83 -4.85
C SER A 61 16.16 -3.65 -6.15
N ARG A 62 15.01 -4.25 -6.49
CA ARG A 62 14.77 -4.92 -7.79
C ARG A 62 14.48 -3.95 -8.94
N PHE A 63 14.20 -2.69 -8.62
CA PHE A 63 13.90 -1.62 -9.57
C PHE A 63 14.53 -0.31 -9.11
N CYS A 64 15.00 0.51 -10.06
CA CYS A 64 15.48 1.85 -9.77
C CYS A 64 14.30 2.83 -9.66
N PRO A 65 14.02 3.42 -8.50
CA PRO A 65 12.86 4.30 -8.30
C PRO A 65 12.94 5.59 -9.12
N TRP A 66 14.13 5.97 -9.56
CA TRP A 66 14.36 7.21 -10.30
C TRP A 66 14.16 7.11 -11.82
N CYS A 67 14.28 5.92 -12.41
CA CYS A 67 14.22 5.77 -13.87
C CYS A 67 13.53 4.47 -14.36
N GLY A 68 13.05 3.63 -13.44
CA GLY A 68 12.29 2.42 -13.75
C GLY A 68 13.12 1.24 -14.26
N ASN A 69 14.45 1.33 -14.30
CA ASN A 69 15.28 0.22 -14.74
C ASN A 69 15.23 -0.95 -13.76
N ILE A 70 15.08 -2.18 -14.26
CA ILE A 70 15.14 -3.39 -13.44
C ILE A 70 16.60 -3.65 -13.08
N VAL A 71 16.86 -3.89 -11.80
CA VAL A 71 18.20 -4.16 -11.27
C VAL A 71 18.28 -5.66 -11.00
N THR A 72 19.06 -6.37 -11.81
CA THR A 72 19.38 -7.79 -11.60
C THR A 72 20.51 -7.88 -10.58
N PRO A 73 20.33 -8.58 -9.43
CA PRO A 73 21.43 -8.81 -8.50
C PRO A 73 22.54 -9.61 -9.21
N GLU A 74 23.76 -9.07 -9.28
CA GLU A 74 24.91 -9.87 -9.67
C GLU A 74 25.17 -10.93 -8.58
N THR A 75 25.39 -12.17 -9.00
CA THR A 75 25.76 -13.27 -8.11
C THR A 75 27.15 -12.97 -7.54
N PRO A 76 27.37 -12.96 -6.21
CA PRO A 76 28.69 -12.72 -5.66
C PRO A 76 29.70 -13.77 -6.17
N PRO A 77 30.96 -13.39 -6.47
CA PRO A 77 31.97 -14.36 -6.86
C PRO A 77 32.22 -15.36 -5.73
N ALA A 78 32.34 -16.65 -6.07
CA ALA A 78 32.70 -17.69 -5.12
C ALA A 78 34.05 -17.36 -4.45
N THR A 79 34.08 -17.46 -3.12
CA THR A 79 35.27 -17.24 -2.30
C THR A 79 36.32 -18.33 -2.58
N PRO A 80 37.62 -18.00 -2.77
CA PRO A 80 38.65 -19.02 -2.93
C PRO A 80 38.91 -19.79 -1.62
N PRO A 81 39.35 -21.06 -1.66
CA PRO A 81 39.64 -21.83 -0.46
C PRO A 81 40.80 -21.22 0.32
N THR A 82 40.63 -21.11 1.64
CA THR A 82 41.65 -20.64 2.58
C THR A 82 42.80 -21.64 2.69
N THR A 83 44.01 -21.16 2.46
CA THR A 83 45.26 -21.92 2.58
C THR A 83 45.53 -22.30 4.04
N ALA A 84 45.55 -23.60 4.34
CA ALA A 84 45.99 -24.11 5.64
C ALA A 84 47.52 -23.99 5.76
N SER A 85 48.01 -23.41 6.87
CA SER A 85 49.41 -23.49 7.28
C SER A 85 49.70 -24.80 8.04
N PRO A 86 50.96 -25.25 8.09
CA PRO A 86 51.31 -26.66 8.20
C PRO A 86 51.39 -27.18 9.64
N LEU A 87 51.03 -28.45 9.84
CA LEU A 87 51.41 -29.23 11.02
C LEU A 87 52.93 -29.57 10.99
N PRO A 88 53.56 -29.72 12.17
CA PRO A 88 55.00 -30.00 12.27
C PRO A 88 55.36 -31.45 11.90
N ALA A 89 56.65 -31.58 11.59
CA ALA A 89 57.36 -32.68 10.94
C ALA A 89 57.11 -34.09 11.49
N ALA A 90 56.92 -35.02 10.56
CA ALA A 90 57.04 -36.45 10.78
C ALA A 90 58.52 -36.86 10.97
N ALA A 91 58.76 -37.76 11.92
CA ALA A 91 60.05 -38.41 12.12
C ALA A 91 60.35 -39.44 11.00
N ALA A 92 61.65 -39.60 10.75
CA ALA A 92 62.27 -40.27 9.61
C ALA A 92 62.30 -41.83 9.72
N PRO A 93 62.70 -42.54 8.63
CA PRO A 93 62.27 -43.90 8.28
C PRO A 93 63.15 -45.02 8.81
N GLN A 94 62.62 -46.24 8.81
CA GLN A 94 63.43 -47.47 8.80
C GLN A 94 63.04 -48.37 7.63
N THR A 95 64.06 -48.74 6.86
CA THR A 95 64.06 -49.64 5.69
C THR A 95 64.03 -51.11 6.11
N PRO A 96 63.69 -52.02 5.18
CA PRO A 96 63.12 -53.33 5.47
C PRO A 96 64.16 -54.44 5.64
N THR A 97 63.80 -55.45 6.42
CA THR A 97 64.41 -56.79 6.36
C THR A 97 63.31 -57.82 6.08
N SER A 98 63.36 -58.44 4.90
CA SER A 98 62.77 -59.76 4.63
C SER A 98 63.45 -60.83 5.50
N PRO A 99 62.95 -62.08 5.61
CA PRO A 99 61.70 -62.67 5.10
C PRO A 99 60.93 -63.44 6.20
N VAL A 100 59.81 -64.11 5.87
CA VAL A 100 59.64 -65.58 5.95
C VAL A 100 58.22 -65.91 5.47
N TYR A 101 58.16 -66.81 4.48
CA TYR A 101 56.96 -67.35 3.88
C TYR A 101 56.38 -68.48 4.76
N TYR A 102 55.09 -68.41 5.08
CA TYR A 102 54.30 -69.53 5.59
C TYR A 102 53.01 -69.67 4.77
N PRO A 103 52.60 -70.90 4.39
CA PRO A 103 51.40 -71.15 3.59
C PRO A 103 50.10 -70.97 4.40
N PRO A 104 48.95 -70.73 3.72
CA PRO A 104 47.74 -70.22 4.35
C PRO A 104 46.91 -71.33 5.00
N THR A 105 46.46 -71.11 6.23
CA THR A 105 45.37 -71.90 6.83
C THR A 105 44.03 -71.21 6.59
N TYR A 106 43.15 -71.97 5.96
CA TYR A 106 41.81 -71.65 5.54
C TYR A 106 40.87 -71.43 6.74
N TYR A 107 40.30 -70.23 6.86
CA TYR A 107 39.10 -69.99 7.66
C TYR A 107 37.93 -69.69 6.71
N PRO A 108 36.81 -70.42 6.78
CA PRO A 108 35.65 -70.12 5.97
C PRO A 108 35.04 -68.77 6.40
N SER A 109 34.96 -67.84 5.46
CA SER A 109 34.20 -66.59 5.62
C SER A 109 32.72 -66.92 5.83
N PRO A 110 32.03 -66.28 6.79
CA PRO A 110 30.58 -66.44 6.94
C PRO A 110 29.85 -65.86 5.72
N PRO A 111 28.66 -66.38 5.38
CA PRO A 111 27.90 -65.92 4.23
C PRO A 111 27.51 -64.44 4.38
N PRO A 112 27.50 -63.67 3.28
CA PRO A 112 27.21 -62.24 3.32
C PRO A 112 25.78 -62.01 3.83
N SER A 113 25.64 -61.22 4.89
CA SER A 113 24.34 -60.83 5.43
C SER A 113 23.57 -60.02 4.39
N HIS A 114 22.35 -60.42 4.02
CA HIS A 114 21.47 -59.71 3.09
C HIS A 114 20.92 -58.36 3.60
N ARG A 115 21.37 -57.90 4.78
CA ARG A 115 20.96 -56.64 5.42
C ARG A 115 21.25 -55.35 4.61
N PRO A 116 22.30 -55.20 3.78
CA PRO A 116 22.50 -53.95 3.05
C PRO A 116 21.53 -53.82 1.87
N TYR A 117 21.06 -54.93 1.31
CA TYR A 117 20.14 -54.92 0.17
C TYR A 117 18.70 -54.58 0.59
N THR A 118 18.25 -55.01 1.76
CA THR A 118 16.91 -54.64 2.27
C THR A 118 16.80 -53.16 2.60
N VAL A 119 17.86 -52.55 3.16
CA VAL A 119 17.88 -51.10 3.40
C VAL A 119 17.95 -50.34 2.07
N ALA A 120 18.80 -50.78 1.12
CA ALA A 120 18.89 -50.14 -0.19
C ALA A 120 17.58 -50.20 -0.98
N ILE A 121 16.88 -51.35 -0.96
CA ILE A 121 15.57 -51.52 -1.62
C ILE A 121 14.50 -50.67 -0.92
N ALA A 122 14.48 -50.62 0.41
CA ALA A 122 13.53 -49.76 1.14
C ALA A 122 13.75 -48.27 0.85
N VAL A 123 15.01 -47.81 0.79
CA VAL A 123 15.35 -46.43 0.43
C VAL A 123 14.97 -46.12 -1.03
N LEU A 124 15.21 -47.05 -1.96
CA LEU A 124 14.79 -46.90 -3.36
C LEU A 124 13.26 -46.86 -3.50
N LEU A 125 12.53 -47.70 -2.77
CA LEU A 125 11.05 -47.69 -2.80
C LEU A 125 10.47 -46.41 -2.19
N VAL A 126 11.03 -45.92 -1.08
CA VAL A 126 10.63 -44.63 -0.50
C VAL A 126 10.96 -43.48 -1.46
N ALA A 127 12.14 -43.48 -2.10
CA ALA A 127 12.49 -42.48 -3.09
C ALA A 127 11.55 -42.50 -4.31
N VAL A 128 11.21 -43.68 -4.84
CA VAL A 128 10.27 -43.83 -5.96
C VAL A 128 8.87 -43.37 -5.57
N VAL A 129 8.39 -43.68 -4.36
CA VAL A 129 7.09 -43.20 -3.87
C VAL A 129 7.09 -41.68 -3.70
N LEU A 130 8.15 -41.09 -3.13
CA LEU A 130 8.29 -39.63 -2.98
C LEU A 130 8.41 -38.92 -4.33
N LEU A 131 9.16 -39.47 -5.29
CA LEU A 131 9.27 -38.95 -6.65
C LEU A 131 7.98 -39.12 -7.45
N SER A 132 7.25 -40.24 -7.30
CA SER A 132 5.93 -40.41 -7.92
C SER A 132 4.88 -39.49 -7.32
N GLY A 133 4.98 -39.19 -6.02
CA GLY A 133 4.19 -38.16 -5.37
C GLY A 133 4.53 -36.77 -5.91
N PHE A 134 5.80 -36.51 -6.26
CA PHE A 134 6.20 -35.24 -6.87
C PHE A 134 5.70 -35.09 -8.32
N VAL A 135 5.71 -36.16 -9.11
CA VAL A 135 5.23 -36.12 -10.52
C VAL A 135 3.70 -36.16 -10.61
N ALA A 136 3.02 -36.93 -9.76
CA ALA A 136 1.55 -36.92 -9.68
C ALA A 136 0.97 -35.60 -9.14
N ASN A 137 1.80 -34.78 -8.47
CA ASN A 137 1.42 -33.41 -8.13
C ASN A 137 1.67 -32.41 -9.27
N ILE A 138 2.52 -32.71 -10.26
CA ILE A 138 2.76 -31.81 -11.40
C ILE A 138 1.61 -31.88 -12.42
N GLU A 139 0.92 -33.01 -12.54
CA GLU A 139 -0.27 -33.16 -13.39
C GLU A 139 -1.56 -32.58 -12.76
N PHE A 140 -1.51 -32.11 -11.51
CA PHE A 140 -2.60 -31.34 -10.87
C PHE A 140 -2.38 -29.81 -10.89
N PHE A 141 -1.26 -29.34 -11.47
CA PHE A 141 -0.99 -27.91 -11.69
C PHE A 141 -1.16 -27.47 -13.16
N HIS A 142 -2.03 -28.15 -13.91
CA HIS A 142 -2.63 -27.59 -15.12
C HIS A 142 -3.96 -26.85 -14.85
N PHE A 143 -4.31 -26.57 -13.58
CA PHE A 143 -5.24 -25.47 -13.30
C PHE A 143 -4.58 -24.19 -13.80
N GLY A 144 -5.14 -23.67 -14.89
CA GLY A 144 -4.51 -22.69 -15.77
C GLY A 144 -3.68 -21.68 -15.02
N ILE A 145 -2.43 -21.49 -15.47
CA ILE A 145 -1.70 -20.26 -15.19
C ILE A 145 -2.72 -19.14 -15.43
N PRO A 146 -3.16 -18.42 -14.38
CA PRO A 146 -4.05 -17.30 -14.61
C PRO A 146 -3.24 -16.40 -15.52
N THR A 147 -3.67 -16.26 -16.77
CA THR A 147 -3.26 -15.10 -17.55
C THR A 147 -3.47 -13.92 -16.62
N PRO A 148 -2.46 -13.07 -16.36
CA PRO A 148 -2.65 -11.90 -15.51
C PRO A 148 -3.94 -11.23 -16.01
N PRO A 149 -4.91 -10.94 -15.13
CA PRO A 149 -6.23 -10.53 -15.56
C PRO A 149 -6.10 -9.44 -16.63
N ARG A 150 -6.70 -9.68 -17.79
CA ARG A 150 -6.96 -8.62 -18.76
C ARG A 150 -7.60 -7.50 -17.96
N ASN A 151 -6.98 -6.32 -17.96
CA ASN A 151 -7.39 -5.07 -17.32
C ASN A 151 -8.52 -5.26 -16.28
N PRO A 152 -8.25 -5.23 -14.96
CA PRO A 152 -9.23 -5.60 -13.92
C PRO A 152 -10.46 -4.68 -13.88
N TYR A 153 -10.61 -3.77 -14.83
CA TYR A 153 -11.68 -2.81 -14.99
C TYR A 153 -12.59 -3.20 -16.14
N SER A 154 -13.87 -3.38 -15.85
CA SER A 154 -14.91 -3.51 -16.87
C SER A 154 -15.56 -2.15 -17.14
N VAL A 155 -14.85 -1.25 -17.85
CA VAL A 155 -15.44 0.01 -18.32
C VAL A 155 -16.40 -0.31 -19.47
N MET A 156 -17.71 -0.14 -19.22
CA MET A 156 -18.77 -0.49 -20.14
C MET A 156 -19.21 0.70 -21.00
N THR A 157 -19.25 1.89 -20.41
CA THR A 157 -19.63 3.11 -21.12
C THR A 157 -18.71 4.27 -20.75
N THR A 158 -18.60 5.24 -21.65
CA THR A 158 -17.94 6.52 -21.43
C THR A 158 -18.98 7.62 -21.53
N ARG A 159 -19.01 8.52 -20.55
CA ARG A 159 -19.94 9.64 -20.47
C ARG A 159 -19.19 10.95 -20.25
N GLU A 160 -19.85 12.03 -20.61
CA GLU A 160 -19.39 13.39 -20.32
C GLU A 160 -20.28 14.02 -19.24
N SER A 161 -19.67 14.80 -18.37
CA SER A 161 -20.35 15.63 -17.38
C SER A 161 -19.71 17.02 -17.34
N GLN A 162 -20.49 18.06 -17.06
CA GLN A 162 -19.95 19.41 -16.95
C GLN A 162 -19.22 19.67 -15.61
N ASN A 163 -19.57 18.90 -14.58
CA ASN A 163 -19.04 19.06 -13.24
C ASN A 163 -18.35 17.82 -12.67
N TRP A 164 -18.53 16.61 -13.21
CA TRP A 164 -17.96 15.38 -12.62
C TRP A 164 -16.90 14.71 -13.50
N SER A 165 -15.88 14.15 -12.86
CA SER A 165 -14.95 13.20 -13.47
C SER A 165 -14.65 12.04 -12.52
N GLY A 166 -14.69 10.80 -13.00
CA GLY A 166 -14.47 9.64 -12.15
C GLY A 166 -15.09 8.37 -12.71
N PHE A 167 -15.47 7.46 -11.82
CA PHE A 167 -16.15 6.22 -12.18
C PHE A 167 -17.46 6.08 -11.41
N VAL A 168 -18.46 5.53 -12.11
CA VAL A 168 -19.78 5.25 -11.56
C VAL A 168 -20.11 3.77 -11.80
N LEU A 169 -20.41 3.05 -10.74
CA LEU A 169 -21.08 1.76 -10.81
C LEU A 169 -22.58 1.99 -11.00
N GLN A 170 -23.17 1.39 -12.03
CA GLN A 170 -24.61 1.36 -12.24
C GLN A 170 -25.20 0.03 -11.77
N SER A 171 -26.35 0.07 -11.09
CA SER A 171 -27.03 -1.11 -10.58
C SER A 171 -28.55 -0.94 -10.52
N LEU A 172 -29.26 -2.01 -10.16
CA LEU A 172 -30.69 -1.96 -9.90
C LEU A 172 -30.97 -1.13 -8.64
N SER A 173 -32.11 -0.45 -8.61
CA SER A 173 -32.56 0.28 -7.42
C SER A 173 -32.55 -0.61 -6.18
N GLY A 174 -32.00 -0.10 -5.10
CA GLY A 174 -31.90 -0.76 -3.81
C GLY A 174 -30.71 -1.71 -3.67
N SER A 175 -29.82 -1.80 -4.66
CA SER A 175 -28.74 -2.79 -4.67
C SER A 175 -27.46 -2.30 -4.01
N VAL A 176 -27.14 -1.01 -4.11
CA VAL A 176 -25.92 -0.45 -3.53
C VAL A 176 -26.15 -0.19 -2.04
N THR A 177 -25.24 -0.67 -1.20
CA THR A 177 -25.33 -0.47 0.27
C THR A 177 -24.05 0.07 0.89
N ASP A 178 -22.96 0.15 0.14
CA ASP A 178 -21.67 0.59 0.64
C ASP A 178 -20.80 1.08 -0.51
N VAL A 179 -20.07 2.15 -0.28
CA VAL A 179 -19.00 2.65 -1.16
C VAL A 179 -17.91 3.26 -0.28
N LYS A 180 -16.64 2.98 -0.60
CA LYS A 180 -15.51 3.56 0.11
C LYS A 180 -14.36 3.88 -0.82
N GLY A 181 -13.51 4.81 -0.38
CA GLY A 181 -12.27 5.16 -1.05
C GLY A 181 -11.27 5.75 -0.06
N THR A 182 -9.99 5.57 -0.36
CA THR A 182 -8.89 6.12 0.42
C THR A 182 -8.02 7.00 -0.47
N TRP A 183 -7.62 8.15 0.03
CA TRP A 183 -6.65 9.02 -0.63
C TRP A 183 -5.76 9.75 0.35
N THR A 184 -4.61 10.19 -0.15
CA THR A 184 -3.79 11.19 0.52
C THR A 184 -4.24 12.55 0.02
N ILE A 185 -4.57 13.45 0.94
CA ILE A 185 -4.93 14.83 0.63
C ILE A 185 -3.68 15.50 0.02
N PRO A 186 -3.74 15.98 -1.24
CA PRO A 186 -2.59 16.63 -1.87
C PRO A 186 -2.37 18.03 -1.30
N GLN A 187 -1.16 18.53 -1.48
CA GLN A 187 -0.92 19.97 -1.42
C GLN A 187 -1.39 20.60 -2.73
N ILE A 188 -2.30 21.56 -2.67
CA ILE A 188 -2.82 22.26 -3.84
C ILE A 188 -2.00 23.54 -4.05
N ASP A 189 -1.39 23.67 -5.22
CA ASP A 189 -0.68 24.89 -5.61
C ASP A 189 -1.65 25.91 -6.19
N CYS A 190 -2.02 26.89 -5.37
CA CYS A 190 -2.88 27.99 -5.77
C CYS A 190 -2.11 29.22 -6.28
N ALA A 191 -0.77 29.22 -6.34
CA ALA A 191 0.02 30.44 -6.50
C ALA A 191 -0.31 31.22 -7.78
N SER A 192 -0.69 30.54 -8.86
CA SER A 192 -1.09 31.16 -10.13
C SER A 192 -2.59 31.47 -10.25
N ILE A 193 -3.38 31.24 -9.20
CA ILE A 193 -4.85 31.35 -9.24
C ILE A 193 -5.28 32.70 -8.64
N SER A 194 -5.74 33.59 -9.52
CA SER A 194 -6.47 34.81 -9.15
C SER A 194 -7.97 34.53 -9.06
N GLY A 195 -8.65 35.01 -8.02
CA GLY A 195 -10.07 34.73 -7.79
C GLY A 195 -10.30 33.43 -7.03
N GLN A 196 -11.45 32.79 -7.29
CA GLN A 196 -11.88 31.58 -6.58
C GLN A 196 -11.97 30.39 -7.54
N SER A 197 -11.48 29.24 -7.10
CA SER A 197 -11.71 27.96 -7.76
C SER A 197 -11.89 26.86 -6.72
N TYR A 198 -12.56 25.79 -7.12
CA TYR A 198 -12.95 24.70 -6.23
C TYR A 198 -12.74 23.35 -6.90
N ALA A 199 -12.41 22.33 -6.12
CA ALA A 199 -12.52 20.95 -6.53
C ALA A 199 -12.92 20.10 -5.32
N ALA A 200 -13.84 19.16 -5.49
CA ALA A 200 -14.21 18.22 -4.45
C ALA A 200 -13.81 16.80 -4.87
N GLN A 201 -13.31 15.99 -3.95
CA GLN A 201 -13.00 14.58 -4.15
C GLN A 201 -13.81 13.76 -3.16
N TRP A 202 -14.66 12.87 -3.64
CA TRP A 202 -15.65 12.23 -2.80
C TRP A 202 -16.04 10.82 -3.29
N VAL A 203 -16.67 10.09 -2.38
CA VAL A 203 -17.39 8.85 -2.68
C VAL A 203 -18.85 9.00 -2.29
N GLY A 204 -19.75 8.35 -3.02
CA GLY A 204 -21.18 8.50 -2.77
C GLY A 204 -22.05 7.40 -3.35
N ILE A 205 -23.27 7.34 -2.81
CA ILE A 205 -24.36 6.49 -3.30
C ILE A 205 -25.40 7.41 -3.93
N ASP A 206 -25.93 7.00 -5.08
CA ASP A 206 -26.83 7.79 -5.93
C ASP A 206 -26.18 9.04 -6.55
N GLY A 207 -26.99 9.90 -7.20
CA GLY A 207 -26.56 11.05 -7.99
C GLY A 207 -26.64 10.79 -9.49
N ALA A 208 -25.88 9.82 -10.01
CA ALA A 208 -25.99 9.40 -11.40
C ALA A 208 -27.27 8.60 -11.67
N GLY A 209 -27.58 8.39 -12.96
CA GLY A 209 -28.75 7.61 -13.39
C GLY A 209 -30.11 8.32 -13.20
N GLY A 210 -30.11 9.61 -12.86
CA GLY A 210 -31.32 10.42 -12.68
C GLY A 210 -31.90 10.40 -11.26
N SER A 211 -31.10 9.97 -10.27
CA SER A 211 -31.51 10.09 -8.85
C SER A 211 -31.64 11.56 -8.44
N ASN A 212 -32.60 11.84 -7.56
CA ASN A 212 -32.79 13.17 -6.96
C ASN A 212 -32.05 13.33 -5.62
N THR A 213 -31.34 12.29 -5.18
CA THR A 213 -30.48 12.30 -4.00
C THR A 213 -29.07 11.90 -4.39
N VAL A 214 -28.11 12.32 -3.56
CA VAL A 214 -26.78 11.75 -3.50
C VAL A 214 -26.31 11.82 -2.06
N GLU A 215 -25.89 10.68 -1.54
CA GLU A 215 -25.35 10.51 -0.21
C GLU A 215 -23.84 10.42 -0.32
N GLN A 216 -23.13 11.45 0.16
CA GLN A 216 -21.73 11.61 -0.19
C GLN A 216 -20.89 12.23 0.93
N ALA A 217 -19.61 11.89 0.91
CA ALA A 217 -18.62 12.52 1.76
C ALA A 217 -17.27 12.54 1.06
N GLY A 218 -16.41 13.44 1.50
CA GLY A 218 -15.11 13.62 0.88
C GLY A 218 -14.29 14.76 1.45
N THR A 219 -13.41 15.26 0.61
CA THR A 219 -12.57 16.44 0.87
C THR A 219 -12.78 17.46 -0.24
N GLU A 220 -12.74 18.76 0.08
CA GLU A 220 -12.76 19.84 -0.91
C GLU A 220 -11.46 20.65 -0.86
N TYR A 221 -11.14 21.26 -2.00
CA TYR A 221 -9.89 21.94 -2.30
C TYR A 221 -10.18 23.32 -2.87
N ASP A 222 -10.05 24.32 -2.02
CA ASP A 222 -10.38 25.69 -2.33
C ASP A 222 -9.11 26.46 -2.64
N CYS A 223 -9.14 27.24 -3.70
CA CYS A 223 -8.17 28.30 -3.93
C CYS A 223 -8.88 29.65 -3.89
N SER A 224 -8.32 30.58 -3.12
CA SER A 224 -8.78 31.97 -3.06
C SER A 224 -7.59 32.90 -3.12
N ASN A 225 -7.41 33.59 -4.24
CA ASN A 225 -6.36 34.58 -4.46
C ASN A 225 -4.96 34.11 -4.04
N GLY A 226 -4.51 32.97 -4.55
CA GLY A 226 -3.20 32.40 -4.21
C GLY A 226 -3.16 31.52 -2.98
N VAL A 227 -4.23 31.48 -2.17
CA VAL A 227 -4.25 30.75 -0.89
C VAL A 227 -5.07 29.46 -1.02
N SER A 228 -4.48 28.34 -0.63
CA SER A 228 -5.16 27.04 -0.56
C SER A 228 -5.88 26.84 0.78
N SER A 229 -7.03 26.18 0.75
CA SER A 229 -7.70 25.62 1.92
C SER A 229 -8.26 24.24 1.59
N VAL A 230 -8.28 23.36 2.59
CA VAL A 230 -8.84 22.01 2.46
C VAL A 230 -9.81 21.75 3.60
N PHE A 231 -10.94 21.10 3.28
CA PHE A 231 -11.93 20.71 4.26
C PHE A 231 -12.39 19.28 4.02
N ALA A 232 -12.61 18.52 5.09
CA ALA A 232 -13.44 17.32 5.04
C ALA A 232 -14.92 17.74 5.08
N TRP A 233 -15.80 16.96 4.46
CA TRP A 233 -17.23 17.28 4.41
C TRP A 233 -18.11 16.05 4.18
N TYR A 234 -19.41 16.22 4.46
CA TYR A 234 -20.46 15.29 4.08
C TYR A 234 -21.67 16.04 3.53
N GLU A 235 -22.49 15.37 2.72
CA GLU A 235 -23.74 15.88 2.20
C GLU A 235 -24.79 14.79 2.06
N TRP A 236 -26.03 15.18 2.36
CA TRP A 236 -27.23 14.40 2.11
C TRP A 236 -28.10 15.18 1.11
N TYR A 237 -27.71 15.18 -0.15
CA TYR A 237 -28.38 15.99 -1.19
C TYR A 237 -29.85 15.56 -1.30
N PRO A 238 -30.81 16.49 -1.39
CA PRO A 238 -30.67 17.91 -1.78
C PRO A 238 -30.35 18.90 -0.64
N ALA A 239 -30.15 18.43 0.60
CA ALA A 239 -29.68 19.32 1.65
C ALA A 239 -28.22 19.73 1.37
N ARG A 240 -27.88 21.00 1.64
CA ARG A 240 -26.52 21.51 1.46
C ARG A 240 -25.50 20.69 2.25
N GLY A 241 -24.30 20.53 1.68
CA GLY A 241 -23.13 19.99 2.36
C GLY A 241 -22.77 20.68 3.68
N ARG A 242 -22.00 19.96 4.51
CA ARG A 242 -21.52 20.41 5.81
C ARG A 242 -20.02 20.13 5.93
N LEU A 243 -19.26 21.17 6.22
CA LEU A 243 -17.82 21.08 6.42
C LEU A 243 -17.49 20.63 7.85
N LEU A 244 -16.55 19.70 7.98
CA LEU A 244 -15.87 19.37 9.22
C LEU A 244 -14.67 20.30 9.39
N ARG A 245 -14.87 21.40 10.14
CA ARG A 245 -13.83 22.42 10.33
C ARG A 245 -12.82 22.10 11.43
N GLN A 246 -13.17 21.23 12.38
CA GLN A 246 -12.33 20.87 13.54
C GLN A 246 -12.56 19.38 13.87
N PRO A 247 -11.49 18.56 14.00
CA PRO A 247 -10.06 18.91 13.94
C PRO A 247 -9.58 19.39 12.57
N GLY A 248 -10.38 19.17 11.51
CA GLY A 248 -10.09 19.65 10.15
C GLY A 248 -9.14 18.72 9.41
N ALA A 249 -9.19 18.75 8.08
CA ALA A 249 -8.32 17.97 7.21
C ALA A 249 -7.11 18.83 6.77
N HIS A 250 -5.97 18.21 6.50
CA HIS A 250 -4.74 18.88 6.08
C HIS A 250 -4.08 18.17 4.91
N ALA A 251 -3.28 18.90 4.14
CA ALA A 251 -2.43 18.31 3.11
C ALA A 251 -1.45 17.30 3.73
N GLY A 252 -1.33 16.14 3.10
CA GLY A 252 -0.52 15.02 3.57
C GLY A 252 -1.30 13.99 4.39
N ASP A 253 -2.50 14.31 4.87
CA ASP A 253 -3.33 13.37 5.61
C ASP A 253 -3.82 12.24 4.70
N VAL A 254 -3.81 11.02 5.23
CA VAL A 254 -4.39 9.83 4.61
C VAL A 254 -5.79 9.61 5.15
N VAL A 255 -6.79 9.89 4.31
CA VAL A 255 -8.21 9.76 4.67
C VAL A 255 -8.84 8.55 4.00
N THR A 256 -9.67 7.83 4.74
CA THR A 256 -10.59 6.83 4.22
C THR A 256 -12.00 7.34 4.40
N VAL A 257 -12.76 7.40 3.32
CA VAL A 257 -14.14 7.87 3.30
C VAL A 257 -15.05 6.74 2.91
N GLU A 258 -16.19 6.63 3.56
CA GLU A 258 -17.17 5.57 3.35
C GLU A 258 -18.59 6.13 3.48
N VAL A 259 -19.47 5.72 2.57
CA VAL A 259 -20.91 5.93 2.68
C VAL A 259 -21.59 4.57 2.64
N SER A 260 -22.38 4.27 3.67
CA SER A 260 -23.05 2.98 3.82
C SER A 260 -24.53 3.13 4.16
N TRP A 261 -25.31 2.09 3.87
CA TRP A 261 -26.74 1.95 4.16
C TRP A 261 -26.96 0.63 4.90
N ASP A 262 -27.52 0.71 6.12
CA ASP A 262 -27.70 -0.45 7.00
C ASP A 262 -29.09 -1.11 6.88
N GLY A 263 -29.92 -0.67 5.94
CA GLY A 263 -31.33 -1.06 5.83
C GLY A 263 -32.31 -0.07 6.45
N ARG A 264 -31.84 0.92 7.20
CA ARG A 264 -32.66 1.94 7.89
C ARG A 264 -32.15 3.36 7.72
N GLN A 265 -30.84 3.56 7.74
CA GLN A 265 -30.21 4.87 7.66
C GLN A 265 -28.91 4.81 6.87
N PHE A 266 -28.56 5.95 6.28
CA PHE A 266 -27.23 6.15 5.73
C PHE A 266 -26.25 6.55 6.82
N THR A 267 -24.99 6.14 6.67
CA THR A 267 -23.85 6.63 7.44
C THR A 267 -22.76 7.08 6.49
N ALA A 268 -22.33 8.33 6.60
CA ALA A 268 -21.18 8.87 5.90
C ALA A 268 -20.07 9.04 6.93
N SER A 269 -18.89 8.52 6.65
CA SER A 269 -17.77 8.58 7.57
C SER A 269 -16.48 8.97 6.88
N ILE A 270 -15.61 9.62 7.64
CA ILE A 270 -14.25 9.92 7.24
C ILE A 270 -13.32 9.59 8.41
N ASN A 271 -12.36 8.72 8.15
CA ASN A 271 -11.27 8.37 9.05
C ASN A 271 -9.98 8.98 8.52
N ASP A 272 -9.38 9.85 9.32
CA ASP A 272 -8.04 10.35 9.07
C ASP A 272 -7.03 9.53 9.89
N ALA A 273 -6.32 8.65 9.19
CA ALA A 273 -5.34 7.78 9.82
C ALA A 273 -4.06 8.53 10.24
N THR A 274 -3.80 9.70 9.67
CA THR A 274 -2.61 10.51 9.93
C THR A 274 -2.77 11.31 11.21
N GLN A 275 -3.94 11.92 11.39
CA GLN A 275 -4.28 12.68 12.60
C GLN A 275 -4.97 11.83 13.69
N GLY A 276 -5.41 10.61 13.37
CA GLY A 276 -5.94 9.64 14.34
C GLY A 276 -7.39 9.92 14.77
N TRP A 277 -8.19 10.56 13.92
CA TRP A 277 -9.61 10.84 14.20
C TRP A 277 -10.55 10.16 13.19
N THR A 278 -11.78 9.90 13.63
CA THR A 278 -12.87 9.41 12.79
C THR A 278 -14.13 10.19 13.10
N TYR A 279 -14.82 10.66 12.07
CA TYR A 279 -16.17 11.22 12.18
C TYR A 279 -17.14 10.43 11.34
N ALA A 280 -18.36 10.28 11.86
CA ALA A 280 -19.46 9.64 11.18
C ALA A 280 -20.73 10.47 11.38
N TRP A 281 -21.51 10.61 10.32
CA TRP A 281 -22.80 11.29 10.31
C TRP A 281 -23.85 10.33 9.80
N THR A 282 -25.03 10.36 10.39
CA THR A 282 -26.11 9.44 10.05
C THR A 282 -27.33 10.19 9.56
N ASN A 283 -28.05 9.61 8.60
CA ASN A 283 -29.31 10.16 8.11
C ASN A 283 -30.35 9.08 7.81
N SER A 284 -31.47 9.14 8.53
CA SER A 284 -32.61 8.23 8.35
C SER A 284 -33.76 8.84 7.54
N THR A 285 -33.69 10.12 7.16
CA THR A 285 -34.83 10.82 6.52
C THR A 285 -34.86 10.69 5.00
N ILE A 286 -33.73 10.36 4.40
CA ILE A 286 -33.56 10.21 2.94
C ILE A 286 -33.80 8.78 2.44
N GLY A 287 -33.88 7.79 3.35
CA GLY A 287 -33.97 6.38 2.98
C GLY A 287 -35.20 5.99 2.15
N SER A 288 -36.28 6.78 2.18
CA SER A 288 -37.49 6.53 1.39
C SER A 288 -37.43 7.09 -0.03
N ILE A 289 -36.50 7.99 -0.32
CA ILE A 289 -36.34 8.65 -1.63
C ILE A 289 -35.01 8.29 -2.32
N ALA A 290 -34.02 7.82 -1.57
CA ALA A 290 -32.77 7.31 -2.12
C ALA A 290 -33.04 6.04 -2.94
N THR A 291 -32.55 6.04 -4.17
CA THR A 291 -32.74 4.94 -5.12
C THR A 291 -31.76 3.80 -4.84
N ARG A 292 -30.56 4.11 -4.33
CA ARG A 292 -29.42 3.21 -4.13
C ARG A 292 -29.07 2.40 -5.38
N SER A 293 -29.08 3.07 -6.53
CA SER A 293 -28.80 2.50 -7.85
C SER A 293 -27.37 2.73 -8.33
N THR A 294 -26.62 3.64 -7.71
CA THR A 294 -25.22 3.90 -8.11
C THR A 294 -24.27 3.95 -6.93
N ALA A 295 -23.00 3.63 -7.19
CA ALA A 295 -21.87 3.88 -6.30
C ALA A 295 -20.79 4.64 -7.07
N GLU A 296 -20.20 5.66 -6.47
CA GLU A 296 -19.47 6.68 -7.22
C GLU A 296 -18.14 7.04 -6.55
N TRP A 297 -17.11 7.25 -7.36
CA TRP A 297 -15.81 7.80 -6.96
C TRP A 297 -15.48 8.97 -7.89
N VAL A 298 -15.65 10.19 -7.39
CA VAL A 298 -15.78 11.38 -8.24
C VAL A 298 -14.86 12.51 -7.76
N VAL A 299 -14.28 13.20 -8.73
CA VAL A 299 -13.79 14.56 -8.59
C VAL A 299 -14.78 15.52 -9.25
N GLU A 300 -15.17 16.55 -8.53
CA GLU A 300 -16.21 17.48 -8.94
C GLU A 300 -15.73 18.93 -8.99
N ALA A 301 -16.20 19.69 -9.97
CA ALA A 301 -16.29 21.15 -9.93
C ALA A 301 -17.64 21.53 -9.26
N PRO A 302 -17.67 21.85 -7.95
CA PRO A 302 -18.93 22.01 -7.23
C PRO A 302 -19.71 23.23 -7.74
N SER A 303 -21.02 23.22 -7.52
CA SER A 303 -21.86 24.38 -7.80
C SER A 303 -21.78 25.41 -6.66
N VAL A 304 -21.30 26.61 -6.98
CA VAL A 304 -21.24 27.75 -6.05
C VAL A 304 -22.22 28.81 -6.52
N SER A 305 -23.12 29.24 -5.64
CA SER A 305 -24.16 30.23 -5.96
C SER A 305 -25.04 29.87 -7.17
N GLY A 306 -25.29 28.59 -7.39
CA GLY A 306 -26.16 28.10 -8.47
C GLY A 306 -25.47 27.94 -9.83
N SER A 307 -24.13 28.01 -9.90
CA SER A 307 -23.37 27.76 -11.12
C SER A 307 -22.15 26.88 -10.83
N ILE A 308 -21.77 26.04 -11.79
CA ILE A 308 -20.55 25.23 -11.72
C ILE A 308 -19.36 26.18 -11.57
N ALA A 309 -18.58 25.99 -10.51
CA ALA A 309 -17.42 26.84 -10.26
C ALA A 309 -16.25 26.50 -11.19
N SER A 310 -15.28 27.43 -11.32
CA SER A 310 -14.00 27.11 -11.95
C SER A 310 -13.29 26.00 -11.18
N LEU A 311 -12.79 25.01 -11.92
CA LEU A 311 -12.13 23.83 -11.38
C LEU A 311 -10.71 24.16 -10.92
N THR A 312 -10.44 23.98 -9.62
CA THR A 312 -9.09 24.12 -9.06
C THR A 312 -8.09 23.21 -9.76
N ASN A 313 -6.89 23.73 -10.06
CA ASN A 313 -5.80 22.91 -10.56
C ASN A 313 -5.26 22.00 -9.46
N PHE A 314 -5.74 20.76 -9.43
CA PHE A 314 -5.29 19.72 -8.52
C PHE A 314 -4.16 18.86 -9.10
N ASN A 315 -3.72 19.11 -10.35
CA ASN A 315 -2.81 18.27 -11.15
C ASN A 315 -3.31 16.81 -11.29
N LYS A 316 -3.22 16.01 -10.22
CA LYS A 316 -3.75 14.65 -10.14
C LYS A 316 -4.30 14.38 -8.74
N LEU A 317 -5.52 13.85 -8.69
CA LEU A 317 -6.11 13.28 -7.48
C LEU A 317 -6.14 11.76 -7.60
N TYR A 318 -5.87 11.07 -6.51
CA TYR A 318 -5.76 9.61 -6.49
C TYR A 318 -6.86 9.02 -5.64
N PHE A 319 -7.44 7.92 -6.10
CA PHE A 319 -8.26 7.03 -5.31
C PHE A 319 -7.54 5.69 -5.19
N SER A 320 -7.62 5.10 -4.01
CA SER A 320 -7.13 3.77 -3.69
C SER A 320 -8.11 3.08 -2.76
N LYS A 321 -8.00 1.76 -2.60
CA LYS A 321 -8.94 0.98 -1.76
C LYS A 321 -10.41 1.32 -2.09
N SER A 322 -10.70 1.51 -3.38
CA SER A 322 -12.05 1.74 -3.87
C SER A 322 -12.83 0.43 -3.86
N TYR A 323 -13.81 0.32 -2.98
CA TYR A 323 -14.70 -0.85 -2.84
C TYR A 323 -16.15 -0.39 -2.79
N ALA A 324 -17.04 -1.26 -3.24
CA ALA A 324 -18.48 -1.08 -3.06
C ALA A 324 -19.13 -2.41 -2.68
N THR A 325 -20.31 -2.33 -2.07
CA THR A 325 -21.21 -3.47 -1.89
C THR A 325 -22.43 -3.28 -2.77
N ASN A 326 -22.61 -4.20 -3.71
CA ASN A 326 -23.69 -4.18 -4.69
C ASN A 326 -24.41 -5.53 -4.68
N SER A 327 -25.73 -5.51 -4.46
CA SER A 327 -26.56 -6.72 -4.35
C SER A 327 -26.02 -7.72 -3.31
N GLY A 328 -25.47 -7.22 -2.21
CA GLY A 328 -24.87 -8.02 -1.13
C GLY A 328 -23.46 -8.54 -1.40
N ALA A 329 -22.88 -8.29 -2.59
CA ALA A 329 -21.50 -8.66 -2.91
C ALA A 329 -20.57 -7.46 -2.74
N THR A 330 -19.57 -7.58 -1.87
CA THR A 330 -18.50 -6.58 -1.71
C THR A 330 -17.33 -6.92 -2.62
N GLY A 331 -16.86 -5.93 -3.37
CA GLY A 331 -15.74 -6.12 -4.31
C GLY A 331 -14.99 -4.83 -4.59
N PRO A 332 -13.76 -4.93 -5.14
CA PRO A 332 -13.02 -3.77 -5.61
C PRO A 332 -13.79 -3.12 -6.77
N MET A 333 -13.65 -1.80 -6.93
CA MET A 333 -14.33 -1.03 -7.99
C MET A 333 -14.22 -1.70 -9.37
N GLY A 334 -13.02 -2.14 -9.76
CA GLY A 334 -12.78 -2.78 -11.05
C GLY A 334 -13.56 -4.08 -11.29
N SER A 335 -13.95 -4.80 -10.23
CA SER A 335 -14.74 -6.02 -10.35
C SER A 335 -16.18 -5.79 -10.84
N PHE A 336 -16.62 -4.54 -10.90
CA PHE A 336 -17.94 -4.17 -11.38
C PHE A 336 -17.90 -3.55 -12.78
N SER A 337 -19.08 -3.48 -13.40
CA SER A 337 -19.30 -2.71 -14.63
C SER A 337 -19.34 -1.22 -14.31
N LEU A 338 -18.40 -0.46 -14.89
CA LEU A 338 -18.21 0.95 -14.61
C LEU A 338 -18.57 1.81 -15.82
N ASP A 339 -19.18 2.95 -15.54
CA ASP A 339 -19.25 4.09 -16.43
C ASP A 339 -18.06 5.01 -16.12
N GLU A 340 -17.24 5.30 -17.13
CA GLU A 340 -16.18 6.29 -17.05
C GLU A 340 -16.77 7.68 -17.33
N VAL A 341 -16.57 8.63 -16.42
CA VAL A 341 -17.09 9.99 -16.55
C VAL A 341 -15.93 10.97 -16.77
N THR A 342 -15.92 11.63 -17.92
CA THR A 342 -14.99 12.72 -18.25
C THR A 342 -15.65 14.06 -17.98
N MET A 343 -14.95 14.97 -17.30
CA MET A 343 -15.43 16.32 -17.09
C MET A 343 -15.11 17.18 -18.30
N VAL A 344 -16.10 17.85 -18.87
CA VAL A 344 -15.99 18.74 -20.02
C VAL A 344 -16.54 20.13 -19.70
N ASP A 345 -16.11 21.15 -20.43
CA ASP A 345 -16.74 22.47 -20.38
C ASP A 345 -18.03 22.53 -21.21
N THR A 346 -18.66 23.71 -21.24
CA THR A 346 -19.85 23.97 -22.06
C THR A 346 -19.65 23.81 -23.57
N SER A 347 -18.41 23.77 -24.05
CA SER A 347 -18.04 23.52 -25.45
C SER A 347 -17.68 22.06 -25.74
N GLY A 348 -17.71 21.18 -24.73
CA GLY A 348 -17.31 19.77 -24.84
C GLY A 348 -15.79 19.55 -24.69
N SER A 349 -15.02 20.56 -24.31
CA SER A 349 -13.58 20.43 -24.14
C SER A 349 -13.23 19.97 -22.73
N MET A 350 -12.41 18.91 -22.63
CA MET A 350 -12.09 18.26 -21.36
C MET A 350 -11.45 19.20 -20.33
N LYS A 351 -11.97 19.15 -19.10
CA LYS A 351 -11.46 19.81 -17.89
C LYS A 351 -10.70 18.85 -17.00
N ALA A 352 -11.20 17.62 -16.88
CA ALA A 352 -10.57 16.55 -16.13
C ALA A 352 -10.99 15.19 -16.67
N ARG A 353 -10.14 14.17 -16.49
CA ARG A 353 -10.47 12.80 -16.91
C ARG A 353 -9.93 11.76 -15.93
N PRO A 354 -10.62 10.64 -15.74
CA PRO A 354 -10.09 9.53 -14.98
C PRO A 354 -8.99 8.81 -15.79
N VAL A 355 -8.08 8.17 -15.08
CA VAL A 355 -6.97 7.40 -15.63
C VAL A 355 -6.78 6.17 -14.77
N LEU A 356 -7.03 5.01 -15.39
CA LEU A 356 -6.74 3.70 -14.82
C LEU A 356 -5.23 3.41 -14.96
N PRO A 357 -4.57 2.86 -13.94
CA PRO A 357 -3.19 2.42 -14.07
C PRO A 357 -3.12 1.16 -14.94
N LEU A 358 -1.97 0.96 -15.59
CA LEU A 358 -1.75 -0.21 -16.47
C LEU A 358 -1.77 -1.54 -15.71
N TRP A 359 -1.46 -1.51 -14.40
CA TRP A 359 -1.40 -2.68 -13.54
C TRP A 359 -1.85 -2.32 -12.14
N ASN A 360 -2.94 -2.92 -11.65
CA ASN A 360 -3.31 -2.88 -10.23
C ASN A 360 -4.29 -4.01 -9.86
N ASP A 361 -4.79 -3.95 -8.64
CA ASP A 361 -5.76 -4.85 -8.01
C ASP A 361 -7.23 -4.48 -8.27
N GLY A 362 -7.50 -3.55 -9.21
CA GLY A 362 -8.85 -3.04 -9.49
C GLY A 362 -9.35 -2.00 -8.47
N THR A 363 -8.54 -1.58 -7.49
CA THR A 363 -8.99 -0.69 -6.41
C THR A 363 -8.60 0.78 -6.59
N SER A 364 -7.80 1.11 -7.60
CA SER A 364 -7.14 2.41 -7.66
C SER A 364 -7.26 3.08 -9.02
N PHE A 365 -7.47 4.40 -9.03
CA PHE A 365 -7.41 5.20 -10.22
C PHE A 365 -6.96 6.61 -9.87
N SER A 366 -6.77 7.45 -10.88
CA SER A 366 -6.53 8.88 -10.66
C SER A 366 -7.43 9.71 -11.54
N VAL A 367 -7.73 10.94 -11.14
CA VAL A 367 -8.33 11.95 -12.01
C VAL A 367 -7.27 13.00 -12.31
N TRP A 368 -7.09 13.31 -13.59
CA TRP A 368 -6.09 14.26 -14.06
C TRP A 368 -6.77 15.56 -14.43
N TRP A 369 -6.26 16.67 -13.91
CA TRP A 369 -6.68 18.00 -14.29
C TRP A 369 -6.07 18.36 -15.65
N LEU A 370 -6.86 19.05 -16.48
CA LEU A 370 -6.45 19.50 -17.81
C LEU A 370 -6.59 21.03 -17.93
N LYS A 371 -7.69 21.59 -17.42
CA LYS A 371 -7.95 23.03 -17.40
C LYS A 371 -9.04 23.39 -16.39
N ALA A 372 -9.14 24.68 -16.07
CA ALA A 372 -10.07 25.19 -15.07
C ALA A 372 -11.55 25.20 -15.51
N GLY A 373 -11.87 25.49 -16.79
CA GLY A 373 -13.27 25.73 -17.19
C GLY A 373 -13.87 27.02 -16.58
N PRO A 374 -15.18 27.29 -16.74
CA PRO A 374 -16.29 26.39 -16.44
C PRO A 374 -16.51 25.31 -17.49
#